data_AF-A0A165PD64-F1
#
_entry.id   AF-A0A165PD64-F1
#
_cell.length_a   1.000
_cell.length_b   1.000
_cell.length_c   1.000
_cell.angle_alpha   90.00
_cell.angle_beta   90.00
_cell.angle_gamma   90.00
#
_symmetry.space_group_name_H-M   'P 1'
#
loop_
_entity.id
_entity.type
_entity.pdbx_description
1 polymer ?
#
loop_
_entity_poly.entity_id
_entity_poly.type
_entity_poly.pdbx_seq_one_letter_code
_entity_poly.pdbx_strand_id
1 'polypeptide(L)'
;MPNFFESPFKGIPLQGQVTNPNIIVGKHSYYSGYYHGHSFDDCATTFPFHYFDEPAFEGAQDGFKPAGSTCVGNDVWIGSEAMIMPGVQIGNGALIGSRAVVTENVPAYAVVVGNPATVVRSRFSEEQVQMLLEMKWWDWTEEVLKGAMPLMCSSDIERLYDYWLGF
;
A
#
# COMPACT_ATOMS: atom_id res chain seq x y z
N MET A 1 11.31 27.02 -1.88
CA MET A 1 12.20 25.84 -1.86
C MET A 1 12.06 25.12 -3.19
N PRO A 2 13.16 24.66 -3.81
CA PRO A 2 13.08 23.79 -4.97
C PRO A 2 12.34 22.49 -4.60
N ASN A 3 11.52 21.96 -5.51
CA ASN A 3 10.81 20.71 -5.29
C ASN A 3 11.84 19.59 -5.11
N PHE A 4 11.67 18.79 -4.05
CA PHE A 4 12.55 17.67 -3.75
C PHE A 4 12.50 16.59 -4.85
N PHE A 5 11.39 16.53 -5.61
CA PHE A 5 11.21 15.63 -6.75
C PHE A 5 11.21 16.40 -8.08
N GLU A 6 11.84 15.81 -9.10
CA GLU A 6 11.91 16.37 -10.45
C GLU A 6 10.56 16.26 -11.19
N SER A 7 9.83 15.16 -11.01
CA SER A 7 8.55 14.89 -11.67
C SER A 7 7.77 13.77 -10.94
N PRO A 8 6.45 13.59 -11.20
CA PRO A 8 5.70 12.47 -10.62
C PRO A 8 6.14 11.09 -11.16
N PHE A 9 6.91 11.06 -12.25
CA PHE A 9 7.42 9.84 -12.89
C PHE A 9 8.83 9.46 -12.42
N LYS A 10 9.50 10.35 -11.67
CA LYS A 10 10.86 10.16 -11.16
C LYS A 10 10.84 10.25 -9.64
N GLY A 11 10.82 9.09 -8.99
CA GLY A 11 10.91 8.97 -7.54
C GLY A 11 12.32 8.72 -7.04
N ILE A 12 12.54 8.97 -5.75
CA ILE A 12 13.69 8.44 -5.02
C ILE A 12 13.22 7.16 -4.33
N PRO A 13 13.94 6.04 -4.43
CA PRO A 13 13.55 4.78 -3.77
C PRO A 13 13.43 4.95 -2.26
N LEU A 14 12.33 4.46 -1.68
CA LEU A 14 12.02 4.51 -0.25
C LEU A 14 13.05 3.75 0.60
N GLN A 15 13.58 2.64 0.10
CA GLN A 15 14.58 1.84 0.81
C GLN A 15 15.85 2.64 1.17
N GLY A 16 16.18 3.69 0.40
CA GLY A 16 17.30 4.59 0.68
C GLY A 16 16.95 5.79 1.57
N GLN A 17 15.69 5.93 1.97
CA GLN A 17 15.17 7.11 2.71
C GLN A 17 14.53 6.73 4.04
N VAL A 18 14.00 5.52 4.16
CA VAL A 18 13.38 5.03 5.39
C VAL A 18 14.47 4.68 6.39
N THR A 19 14.50 5.42 7.50
CA THR A 19 15.42 5.19 8.62
C THR A 19 14.73 4.50 9.81
N ASN A 20 13.40 4.45 9.81
CA ASN A 20 12.63 3.83 10.88
C ASN A 20 12.65 2.30 10.72
N PRO A 21 13.16 1.53 11.71
CA PRO A 21 13.27 0.08 11.61
C PRO A 21 11.91 -0.65 11.55
N ASN A 22 10.82 0.02 11.92
CA ASN A 22 9.46 -0.55 11.86
C ASN A 22 8.80 -0.39 10.48
N ILE A 23 9.48 0.23 9.51
CA ILE A 23 8.99 0.39 8.14
C ILE A 23 9.90 -0.43 7.22
N ILE A 24 9.37 -1.53 6.71
CA ILE A 24 10.05 -2.39 5.75
C ILE A 24 9.49 -2.09 4.37
N VAL A 25 10.36 -1.72 3.42
CA VAL A 25 9.96 -1.33 2.07
C VAL A 25 10.62 -2.22 1.03
N GLY A 26 9.80 -2.70 0.08
CA GLY A 26 10.27 -3.48 -1.06
C GLY A 26 11.21 -2.68 -1.98
N LYS A 27 11.96 -3.42 -2.80
CA LYS A 27 12.85 -2.84 -3.80
C LYS A 27 11.99 -2.02 -4.81
N HIS A 28 12.44 -0.81 -5.15
CA HIS A 28 11.81 0.10 -6.12
C HIS A 28 10.54 0.88 -5.71
N SER A 29 10.03 0.75 -4.48
CA SER A 29 8.92 1.60 -4.01
C SER A 29 9.37 3.06 -3.81
N TYR A 30 8.51 4.05 -4.06
CA TYR A 30 8.78 5.49 -3.84
C TYR A 30 7.57 6.21 -3.22
N TYR A 31 7.76 7.39 -2.59
CA TYR A 31 6.70 8.16 -1.91
C TYR A 31 6.75 9.67 -2.26
N SER A 32 5.59 10.32 -2.34
CA SER A 32 5.43 11.78 -2.47
C SER A 32 4.39 12.32 -1.48
N GLY A 33 4.82 13.11 -0.49
CA GLY A 33 4.00 13.51 0.67
C GLY A 33 3.71 15.01 0.76
N TYR A 34 2.63 15.49 0.13
CA TYR A 34 2.33 16.92 0.03
C TYR A 34 1.28 17.47 1.04
N TYR A 35 0.44 16.66 1.73
CA TYR A 35 -0.62 17.17 2.64
C TYR A 35 -1.06 16.18 3.76
N HIS A 36 -1.50 16.66 4.93
CA HIS A 36 -1.94 15.84 6.09
C HIS A 36 -3.05 16.46 7.00
N GLY A 37 -3.95 15.63 7.60
CA GLY A 37 -4.92 15.91 8.71
C GLY A 37 -5.93 14.76 9.06
N HIS A 38 -6.29 14.48 10.34
CA HIS A 38 -6.83 13.20 10.97
C HIS A 38 -8.24 13.23 11.72
N SER A 39 -8.75 12.10 12.35
CA SER A 39 -9.87 11.95 13.39
C SER A 39 -10.12 10.49 13.98
N PHE A 40 -11.07 10.09 14.91
CA PHE A 40 -11.46 10.29 16.37
C PHE A 40 -12.88 9.65 16.63
N ASP A 41 -13.20 8.67 17.53
CA ASP A 41 -14.65 8.43 17.91
C ASP A 41 -15.06 7.63 19.20
N ASP A 42 -14.29 6.71 19.82
CA ASP A 42 -14.86 5.83 20.88
C ASP A 42 -14.39 6.05 22.33
N CYS A 43 -13.94 7.26 22.68
CA CYS A 43 -13.58 7.60 24.07
C CYS A 43 -14.09 9.00 24.43
N ALA A 44 -14.41 9.26 25.70
CA ALA A 44 -14.65 10.63 26.18
C ALA A 44 -13.44 11.56 25.91
N THR A 45 -12.25 10.96 25.77
CA THR A 45 -11.05 11.56 25.19
C THR A 45 -10.19 10.46 24.57
N THR A 46 -9.64 10.71 23.38
CA THR A 46 -8.69 9.81 22.70
C THR A 46 -7.28 9.87 23.29
N PHE A 47 -7.08 10.66 24.34
CA PHE A 47 -5.80 10.89 24.97
C PHE A 47 -5.55 9.88 26.09
N PRO A 48 -4.56 8.97 25.95
CA PRO A 48 -4.24 8.01 26.99
C PRO A 48 -3.54 8.70 28.18
N PHE A 49 -4.34 9.12 29.18
CA PHE A 49 -3.83 9.63 30.46
C PHE A 49 -2.88 8.65 31.16
N HIS A 50 -2.98 7.35 30.83
CA HIS A 50 -2.07 6.30 31.30
C HIS A 50 -0.58 6.58 31.04
N TYR A 51 -0.23 7.31 29.98
CA TYR A 51 1.18 7.59 29.64
C TYR A 51 1.74 8.87 30.26
N PHE A 52 0.99 9.55 31.13
CA PHE A 52 1.40 10.80 31.77
C PHE A 52 1.71 10.59 33.25
N ASP A 53 2.85 11.12 33.68
CA ASP A 53 3.28 11.10 35.08
C ASP A 53 2.66 12.29 35.84
N GLU A 54 1.33 12.27 35.96
CA GLU A 54 0.55 13.31 36.65
C GLU A 54 -0.32 12.66 37.74
N PRO A 55 -0.24 13.10 39.01
CA PRO A 55 -1.01 12.51 40.11
C PRO A 55 -2.53 12.50 39.88
N ALA A 56 -3.05 13.44 39.08
CA ALA A 56 -4.47 13.52 38.74
C ALA A 56 -4.95 12.36 37.83
N PHE A 57 -4.03 11.60 37.23
CA PHE A 57 -4.33 10.50 36.31
C PHE A 57 -4.08 9.12 36.94
N GLU A 58 -3.84 9.07 38.25
CA GLU A 58 -3.72 7.82 39.00
C GLU A 58 -4.97 6.94 38.80
N GLY A 59 -4.77 5.69 38.38
CA GLY A 59 -5.85 4.75 38.04
C GLY A 59 -6.31 4.77 36.58
N ALA A 60 -5.70 5.59 35.71
CA ALA A 60 -5.96 5.54 34.27
C ALA A 60 -5.59 4.18 33.67
N GLN A 61 -6.53 3.59 32.94
CA GLN A 61 -6.33 2.31 32.25
C GLN A 61 -5.64 2.52 30.91
N ASP A 62 -4.77 1.57 30.53
CA ASP A 62 -4.24 1.52 29.17
C ASP A 62 -5.33 1.01 28.21
N GLY A 63 -5.81 1.93 27.35
CA GLY A 63 -6.79 1.63 26.31
C GLY A 63 -6.17 1.23 24.97
N PHE A 64 -4.84 1.22 24.85
CA PHE A 64 -4.17 0.93 23.58
C PHE A 64 -4.43 -0.51 23.15
N LYS A 65 -4.95 -0.65 21.92
CA LYS A 65 -5.07 -1.93 21.22
C LYS A 65 -4.33 -1.83 19.90
N PRO A 66 -3.31 -2.67 19.65
CA PRO A 66 -2.62 -2.64 18.37
C PRO A 66 -3.56 -3.11 17.26
N ALA A 67 -3.62 -2.36 16.16
CA ALA A 67 -4.41 -2.72 14.98
C ALA A 67 -3.75 -3.80 14.10
N GLY A 68 -2.53 -4.22 14.44
CA GLY A 68 -1.69 -5.05 13.58
C GLY A 68 -0.87 -4.21 12.59
N SER A 69 -0.03 -4.90 11.81
CA SER A 69 0.79 -4.24 10.78
C SER A 69 -0.07 -3.85 9.59
N THR A 70 0.08 -2.63 9.08
CA THR A 70 -0.44 -2.27 7.76
C THR A 70 0.50 -2.84 6.70
N CYS A 71 -0.02 -3.70 5.82
CA CYS A 71 0.77 -4.35 4.79
C CYS A 71 0.30 -3.91 3.41
N VAL A 72 1.24 -3.51 2.55
CA VAL A 72 0.97 -3.17 1.16
C VAL A 72 1.68 -4.20 0.29
N GLY A 73 0.92 -4.87 -0.57
CA GLY A 73 1.45 -5.85 -1.52
C GLY A 73 2.34 -5.23 -2.61
N ASN A 74 2.79 -6.09 -3.50
CA ASN A 74 3.58 -5.70 -4.67
C ASN A 74 2.69 -5.07 -5.76
N ASP A 75 3.24 -4.21 -6.61
CA ASP A 75 2.52 -3.53 -7.71
C ASP A 75 1.27 -2.74 -7.26
N VAL A 76 1.23 -2.26 -6.02
CA VAL A 76 0.13 -1.41 -5.56
C VAL A 76 0.39 0.03 -5.99
N TRP A 77 -0.58 0.63 -6.70
CA TRP A 77 -0.55 2.06 -6.97
C TRP A 77 -1.52 2.80 -6.03
N ILE A 78 -0.94 3.63 -5.17
CA ILE A 78 -1.67 4.45 -4.20
C ILE A 78 -1.80 5.87 -4.74
N GLY A 79 -3.04 6.30 -4.96
CA GLY A 79 -3.37 7.64 -5.43
C GLY A 79 -3.02 8.71 -4.41
N SER A 80 -2.83 9.94 -4.91
CA SER A 80 -2.44 11.07 -4.08
C SER A 80 -3.45 11.30 -2.95
N GLU A 81 -2.94 11.56 -1.75
CA GLU A 81 -3.75 11.84 -0.55
C GLU A 81 -4.69 10.70 -0.15
N ALA A 82 -4.50 9.46 -0.66
CA ALA A 82 -5.19 8.31 -0.08
C ALA A 82 -4.73 8.08 1.36
N MET A 83 -5.67 7.70 2.23
CA MET A 83 -5.45 7.37 3.63
C MET A 83 -5.68 5.88 3.82
N ILE A 84 -4.69 5.18 4.37
CA ILE A 84 -4.79 3.75 4.69
C ILE A 84 -4.88 3.63 6.22
N MET A 85 -5.96 3.05 6.72
CA MET A 85 -6.15 2.90 8.16
C MET A 85 -5.18 1.86 8.77
N PRO A 86 -4.87 1.95 10.08
CA PRO A 86 -4.03 0.97 10.77
C PRO A 86 -4.54 -0.46 10.60
N GLY A 87 -3.63 -1.41 10.39
CA GLY A 87 -3.93 -2.85 10.30
C GLY A 87 -4.42 -3.33 8.93
N VAL A 88 -4.72 -2.42 7.99
CA VAL A 88 -5.22 -2.77 6.66
C VAL A 88 -4.18 -3.56 5.86
N GLN A 89 -4.65 -4.63 5.21
CA GLN A 89 -3.90 -5.42 4.23
C GLN A 89 -4.35 -5.05 2.81
N ILE A 90 -3.44 -4.53 1.99
CA ILE A 90 -3.68 -4.21 0.58
C ILE A 90 -3.06 -5.29 -0.29
N GLY A 91 -3.88 -5.98 -1.06
CA GLY A 91 -3.44 -7.06 -1.95
C GLY A 91 -2.57 -6.58 -3.12
N ASN A 92 -1.79 -7.50 -3.68
CA ASN A 92 -0.91 -7.22 -4.82
C ASN A 92 -1.68 -6.63 -6.00
N GLY A 93 -1.10 -5.67 -6.72
CA GLY A 93 -1.71 -5.09 -7.90
C GLY A 93 -2.91 -4.17 -7.62
N ALA A 94 -3.26 -3.91 -6.35
CA ALA A 94 -4.40 -3.04 -6.03
C ALA A 94 -4.17 -1.59 -6.50
N LEU A 95 -5.26 -0.91 -6.85
CA LEU A 95 -5.30 0.50 -7.21
C LEU A 95 -6.13 1.26 -6.19
N ILE A 96 -5.47 2.09 -5.40
CA ILE A 96 -6.13 2.97 -4.43
C ILE A 96 -6.33 4.32 -5.11
N GLY A 97 -7.58 4.74 -5.29
CA GLY A 97 -7.89 6.04 -5.87
C GLY A 97 -7.36 7.20 -5.04
N SER A 98 -7.08 8.32 -5.68
CA SER A 98 -6.71 9.55 -4.97
C SER A 98 -7.78 9.93 -3.95
N ARG A 99 -7.36 10.35 -2.75
CA ARG A 99 -8.22 10.69 -1.61
C ARG A 99 -9.10 9.55 -1.10
N ALA A 100 -8.85 8.30 -1.50
CA ALA A 100 -9.59 7.18 -0.93
C ALA A 100 -9.22 6.99 0.55
N VAL A 101 -10.21 6.71 1.41
CA VAL A 101 -10.00 6.37 2.82
C VAL A 101 -10.24 4.88 2.99
N VAL A 102 -9.16 4.10 2.95
CA VAL A 102 -9.19 2.65 3.01
C VAL A 102 -9.31 2.20 4.45
N THR A 103 -10.52 1.83 4.85
CA THR A 103 -10.86 1.39 6.21
C THR A 103 -10.86 -0.13 6.36
N GLU A 104 -10.81 -0.89 5.27
CA GLU A 104 -10.88 -2.35 5.24
C GLU A 104 -9.83 -2.94 4.28
N ASN A 105 -9.58 -4.25 4.38
CA ASN A 105 -8.65 -4.95 3.50
C ASN A 105 -9.05 -4.84 2.04
N VAL A 106 -8.06 -4.64 1.16
CA VAL A 106 -8.28 -4.49 -0.29
C VAL A 106 -7.85 -5.77 -1.00
N PRO A 107 -8.73 -6.41 -1.79
CA PRO A 107 -8.36 -7.60 -2.55
C PRO A 107 -7.25 -7.33 -3.57
N ALA A 108 -6.50 -8.37 -3.94
CA ALA A 108 -5.50 -8.27 -5.01
C ALA A 108 -6.16 -7.80 -6.32
N TYR A 109 -5.48 -6.92 -7.04
CA TYR A 109 -5.91 -6.32 -8.30
C TYR A 109 -7.24 -5.54 -8.24
N ALA A 110 -7.80 -5.30 -7.06
CA ALA A 110 -8.98 -4.47 -6.90
C ALA A 110 -8.67 -2.98 -7.12
N VAL A 111 -9.64 -2.26 -7.67
CA VAL A 111 -9.65 -0.80 -7.73
C VAL A 111 -10.62 -0.29 -6.68
N VAL A 112 -10.13 0.50 -5.74
CA VAL A 112 -10.94 1.09 -4.66
C VAL A 112 -10.91 2.61 -4.71
N VAL A 113 -12.04 3.26 -4.45
CA VAL A 113 -12.15 4.73 -4.42
C VAL A 113 -13.15 5.17 -3.34
N GLY A 114 -13.09 6.43 -2.93
CA GLY A 114 -14.08 7.05 -2.04
C GLY A 114 -13.69 7.05 -0.56
N ASN A 115 -14.57 7.62 0.26
CA ASN A 115 -14.43 7.71 1.71
C ASN A 115 -15.79 7.33 2.37
N PRO A 116 -15.92 6.13 2.98
CA PRO A 116 -14.93 5.06 2.99
C PRO A 116 -14.69 4.48 1.58
N ALA A 117 -13.50 3.92 1.36
CA ALA A 117 -13.12 3.37 0.07
C ALA A 117 -13.88 2.07 -0.21
N THR A 118 -14.46 1.95 -1.40
CA THR A 118 -15.17 0.74 -1.84
C THR A 118 -14.59 0.21 -3.14
N VAL A 119 -14.67 -1.11 -3.34
CA VAL A 119 -14.26 -1.75 -4.59
C VAL A 119 -15.22 -1.33 -5.70
N VAL A 120 -14.68 -0.68 -6.74
CA VAL A 120 -15.46 -0.28 -7.92
C VAL A 120 -15.34 -1.27 -9.06
N ARG A 121 -14.21 -1.99 -9.16
CA ARG A 121 -13.98 -3.08 -10.12
C ARG A 121 -12.69 -3.83 -9.79
N SER A 122 -12.49 -4.97 -10.43
CA SER A 122 -11.17 -5.59 -10.58
C SER A 122 -10.41 -4.97 -11.78
N ARG A 123 -9.07 -5.01 -11.77
CA ARG A 123 -8.23 -4.68 -12.92
C ARG A 123 -8.37 -5.70 -14.04
N PHE A 124 -8.52 -6.98 -13.70
CA PHE A 124 -8.46 -8.12 -14.60
C PHE A 124 -9.54 -9.17 -14.26
N SER A 125 -9.73 -10.17 -15.12
CA SER A 125 -10.62 -11.30 -14.82
C SER A 125 -10.08 -12.13 -13.64
N GLU A 126 -10.93 -12.93 -13.01
CA GLU A 126 -10.52 -13.78 -11.88
C GLU A 126 -9.42 -14.77 -12.28
N GLU A 127 -9.50 -15.34 -13.48
CA GLU A 127 -8.50 -16.25 -14.04
C GLU A 127 -7.15 -15.55 -14.24
N GLN A 128 -7.17 -14.34 -14.79
CA GLN A 128 -5.97 -13.53 -14.99
C GLN A 128 -5.33 -13.11 -13.67
N VAL A 129 -6.15 -12.76 -12.67
CA VAL A 129 -5.69 -12.47 -11.30
C VAL A 129 -4.98 -13.69 -10.72
N GLN A 130 -5.55 -14.89 -10.89
CA GLN A 130 -4.95 -16.12 -10.40
C GLN A 130 -3.59 -16.40 -11.08
N MET A 131 -3.51 -16.27 -12.40
CA MET A 131 -2.24 -16.38 -13.15
C MET A 131 -1.17 -15.43 -12.60
N LEU A 132 -1.54 -14.18 -12.38
CA LEU A 132 -0.64 -13.15 -11.87
C LEU A 132 -0.17 -13.42 -10.43
N LEU A 133 -1.06 -13.91 -9.57
CA LEU A 133 -0.74 -14.27 -8.18
C LEU A 133 0.09 -15.55 -8.08
N GLU A 134 -0.03 -16.45 -9.06
CA GLU A 134 0.77 -17.65 -9.18
C GLU A 134 2.18 -17.33 -9.69
N MET A 135 2.28 -16.56 -10.78
CA MET A 135 3.56 -16.26 -11.43
C MET A 135 4.46 -15.33 -10.61
N LYS A 136 3.87 -14.44 -9.80
CA LYS A 136 4.56 -13.48 -8.92
C LYS A 136 5.75 -12.79 -9.59
N TRP A 137 5.50 -12.11 -10.69
CA TRP A 137 6.56 -11.50 -11.51
C TRP A 137 7.49 -10.55 -10.75
N TRP A 138 7.03 -9.95 -9.65
CA TRP A 138 7.84 -9.11 -8.77
C TRP A 138 8.97 -9.86 -8.05
N ASP A 139 8.90 -11.19 -7.98
CA ASP A 139 9.95 -12.05 -7.40
C ASP A 139 10.97 -12.52 -8.47
N TRP A 140 10.76 -12.19 -9.75
CA TRP A 140 11.65 -12.60 -10.84
C TRP A 140 12.97 -11.83 -10.83
N THR A 141 14.00 -12.44 -11.43
CA THR A 141 15.29 -11.76 -11.63
C THR A 141 15.18 -10.64 -12.67
N GLU A 142 16.06 -9.64 -12.59
CA GLU A 142 16.10 -8.55 -13.56
C GLU A 142 16.34 -9.03 -15.00
N GLU A 143 17.06 -10.14 -15.17
CA GLU A 143 17.32 -10.74 -16.48
C GLU A 143 16.04 -11.29 -17.11
N VAL A 144 15.26 -12.03 -16.33
CA VAL A 144 13.96 -12.56 -16.77
C VAL A 144 12.98 -11.41 -17.05
N LEU A 145 12.90 -10.41 -16.15
CA LEU A 145 12.04 -9.23 -16.35
C LEU A 145 12.40 -8.46 -17.62
N LYS A 146 13.70 -8.32 -17.92
CA LYS A 146 14.17 -7.65 -19.13
C LYS A 146 13.71 -8.38 -20.39
N GLY A 147 13.70 -9.71 -20.37
CA GLY A 147 13.15 -10.53 -21.47
C GLY A 147 11.63 -10.40 -21.63
N ALA A 148 10.91 -10.28 -20.51
CA ALA A 148 9.45 -10.16 -20.47
C ALA A 148 8.93 -8.73 -20.76
N MET A 149 9.79 -7.71 -20.77
CA MET A 149 9.37 -6.30 -20.74
C MET A 149 8.32 -5.90 -21.80
N PRO A 150 8.37 -6.37 -23.06
CA PRO A 150 7.32 -6.07 -24.04
C PRO A 150 5.94 -6.58 -23.63
N LEU A 151 5.87 -7.73 -22.94
CA LEU A 151 4.62 -8.32 -22.43
C LEU A 151 4.18 -7.60 -21.15
N MET A 152 5.11 -7.25 -20.27
CA MET A 152 4.86 -6.48 -19.05
C MET A 152 4.23 -5.11 -19.33
N CYS A 153 4.59 -4.48 -20.44
CA CYS A 153 4.00 -3.22 -20.91
C CYS A 153 2.81 -3.41 -21.86
N SER A 154 2.16 -4.57 -21.83
CA SER A 154 0.96 -4.90 -22.62
C SER A 154 -0.20 -5.35 -21.71
N SER A 155 -1.35 -5.64 -22.32
CA SER A 155 -2.50 -6.25 -21.62
C SER A 155 -2.57 -7.77 -21.77
N ASP A 156 -1.57 -8.40 -22.41
CA ASP A 156 -1.58 -9.82 -22.77
C ASP A 156 -1.03 -10.69 -21.61
N ILE A 157 -1.87 -10.86 -20.59
CA ILE A 157 -1.52 -11.61 -19.37
C ILE A 157 -1.31 -13.09 -19.65
N GLU A 158 -2.09 -13.67 -20.56
CA GLU A 158 -1.99 -15.08 -20.92
C GLU A 158 -0.62 -15.37 -21.56
N ARG A 159 -0.20 -14.53 -22.50
CA ARG A 159 1.13 -14.68 -23.11
C ARG A 159 2.28 -14.39 -22.14
N LEU A 160 2.09 -13.47 -21.20
CA LEU A 160 3.05 -13.26 -20.11
C LEU A 160 3.15 -14.50 -19.22
N TYR A 161 2.04 -15.16 -18.95
CA TYR A 161 1.98 -16.39 -18.19
C TYR A 161 2.63 -17.57 -18.94
N ASP A 162 2.39 -17.69 -20.24
CA ASP A 162 3.08 -18.69 -21.08
C ASP A 162 4.59 -18.44 -21.13
N TYR A 163 5.02 -17.18 -21.17
CA TYR A 163 6.43 -16.81 -21.05
C TYR A 163 7.01 -17.29 -19.71
N TRP A 164 6.27 -17.11 -18.61
CA TRP A 164 6.66 -17.59 -17.28
C TRP A 164 6.82 -19.11 -17.20
N LEU A 165 5.88 -19.86 -17.77
CA LEU A 165 5.94 -21.33 -17.79
C LEU A 165 7.10 -21.88 -18.63
N GLY A 166 7.70 -21.05 -19.48
CA GLY A 166 8.78 -21.43 -20.41
C GLY A 166 10.20 -21.38 -19.83
N PHE A 167 10.40 -20.93 -18.59
CA PHE A 167 11.71 -20.85 -17.93
C PHE A 167 11.69 -21.45 -16.52
#